data_AF-A0AAD9XBP7-F1
#
_entry.id   AF-A0AAD9XBP7-F1
#
_cell.length_a   1.000
_cell.length_b   1.000
_cell.length_c   1.000
_cell.angle_alpha   90.00
_cell.angle_beta   90.00
_cell.angle_gamma   90.00
#
_symmetry.space_group_name_H-M   'P 1'
#
loop_
_entity.id
_entity.type
_entity.pdbx_description
1 polymer ?
#
loop_
_entity_poly.entity_id
_entity_poly.type
_entity_poly.pdbx_seq_one_letter_code
_entity_poly.pdbx_strand_id
1 'polypeptide(L)' 'MKDPAGYWIAEPPSYEPIVAEDKTVHNLNEFIEIRAEDILTNVGAELINDVSNRKLCVVMKENQLEEFFSQVSQ' A
#
# COMPACT_ATOMS: atom_id res chain seq x y z
N MET A 1 11.94 12.38 -2.03
CA MET A 1 11.45 13.77 -1.88
C MET A 1 12.56 14.83 -1.92
N LYS A 2 13.83 14.44 -2.08
CA LYS A 2 14.90 15.35 -2.46
C LYS A 2 15.20 15.19 -3.94
N ASP A 3 15.59 16.27 -4.60
CA ASP A 3 16.09 16.24 -5.97
C ASP A 3 17.51 15.63 -6.03
N PRO A 4 18.08 15.41 -7.22
CA PRO A 4 19.43 14.89 -7.36
C PRO A 4 20.54 15.78 -6.75
N ALA A 5 20.27 17.07 -6.52
CA ALA A 5 21.19 18.00 -5.85
C ALA A 5 21.04 17.98 -4.32
N GLY A 6 20.04 17.27 -3.78
CA GLY A 6 19.78 17.11 -2.36
C GLY A 6 18.81 18.14 -1.77
N TYR A 7 18.21 19.01 -2.58
CA TYR A 7 17.20 19.98 -2.13
C TYR A 7 15.82 19.33 -2.01
N TRP A 8 15.04 19.78 -1.04
CA TRP A 8 13.64 19.35 -0.89
C TRP A 8 12.79 19.85 -2.04
N ILE A 9 12.01 18.95 -2.67
CA ILE A 9 11.06 19.33 -3.73
C ILE A 9 9.75 19.91 -3.15
N ALA A 10 9.52 19.69 -1.85
CA ALA A 10 8.44 20.24 -1.04
C ALA A 10 8.89 20.22 0.43
N GLU A 11 8.38 21.14 1.26
CA GLU A 11 8.71 21.20 2.69
C GLU A 11 8.29 19.90 3.38
N PRO A 12 9.21 19.22 4.12
CA PRO A 12 8.85 18.01 4.85
C PRO A 12 7.95 18.36 6.05
N PRO A 13 7.15 17.40 6.55
CA PRO A 13 6.46 17.55 7.82
C PRO A 13 7.43 17.93 8.95
N SER A 14 6.93 18.66 9.96
CA SER A 14 7.74 19.19 11.06
C SER A 14 8.13 18.16 12.13
N TYR A 15 7.62 16.94 12.03
CA TYR A 15 7.93 15.84 12.94
C TYR A 15 9.08 14.97 12.39
N GLU A 16 9.70 14.18 13.28
CA GLU A 16 10.77 13.25 12.91
C GLU A 16 10.29 12.14 11.97
N PRO A 17 11.13 11.65 11.04
CA PRO A 17 10.74 10.60 10.11
C PRO A 17 10.07 9.40 10.79
N ILE A 18 9.02 8.87 10.16
CA ILE A 18 8.37 7.65 10.62
C ILE A 18 9.32 6.48 10.37
N VAL A 19 9.64 5.73 11.43
CA VAL A 19 10.53 4.56 11.39
C VAL A 19 9.79 3.37 12.00
N ALA A 20 9.89 2.21 11.34
CA ALA A 20 9.30 0.98 11.83
C ALA A 20 10.06 0.42 13.04
N GLU A 21 9.37 -0.32 13.90
CA GLU A 21 9.96 -0.96 15.10
C GLU A 21 11.08 -1.95 14.72
N ASP A 22 10.94 -2.63 13.58
CA ASP A 22 11.94 -3.54 13.02
C ASP A 22 13.14 -2.83 12.36
N LYS A 23 13.18 -1.48 12.44
CA LYS A 23 14.20 -0.58 11.88
C LYS A 23 14.27 -0.59 10.34
N THR A 24 13.27 -1.15 9.65
CA THR A 24 13.17 -0.99 8.21
C THR A 24 12.98 0.49 7.87
N VAL A 25 13.79 0.99 6.94
CA VAL A 25 13.75 2.38 6.48
C VAL A 25 13.65 2.41 4.95
N HIS A 26 13.06 3.49 4.42
CA HIS A 26 12.96 3.74 2.98
C HIS A 26 12.16 2.69 2.17
N ASN A 27 11.22 2.00 2.80
CA ASN A 27 10.39 0.96 2.19
C ASN A 27 9.10 1.50 1.53
N LEU A 28 8.98 2.81 1.27
CA LEU A 28 7.79 3.39 0.66
C LEU A 28 7.40 2.68 -0.65
N ASN A 29 8.40 2.28 -1.45
CA ASN A 29 8.17 1.58 -2.72
C ASN A 29 7.38 0.28 -2.56
N GLU A 30 7.50 -0.43 -1.43
CA GLU A 30 6.75 -1.67 -1.17
C GLU A 30 5.23 -1.43 -1.05
N PHE A 31 4.80 -0.19 -0.80
CA PHE A 31 3.40 0.17 -0.62
C PHE A 31 2.80 0.91 -1.82
N ILE A 32 3.62 1.62 -2.60
CA ILE A 32 3.15 2.43 -3.74
C ILE A 32 3.32 1.73 -5.09
N GLU A 33 4.19 0.71 -5.16
CA GLU A 33 4.37 -0.05 -6.39
C GLU A 33 3.13 -0.93 -6.65
N ILE A 34 2.53 -0.76 -7.83
CA ILE A 34 1.38 -1.54 -8.28
C ILE A 34 1.83 -2.40 -9.45
N ARG A 35 1.79 -3.72 -9.29
CA ARG A 35 2.09 -4.68 -10.36
C ARG A 35 0.82 -5.35 -10.83
N ALA A 36 0.66 -5.44 -12.15
CA ALA A 36 -0.51 -6.08 -12.75
C ALA A 36 -0.61 -7.58 -12.41
N GLU A 37 0.53 -8.24 -12.18
CA GLU A 37 0.64 -9.65 -11.80
C GLU A 37 0.04 -9.95 -10.41
N ASP A 38 0.00 -8.94 -9.53
CA ASP A 38 -0.53 -9.07 -8.17
C ASP A 38 -2.06 -8.85 -8.10
N ILE A 39 -2.70 -8.51 -9.23
CA ILE A 39 -4.14 -8.25 -9.30
C ILE A 39 -4.91 -9.57 -9.32
N LEU A 40 -5.71 -9.78 -8.28
CA LEU A 40 -6.65 -10.90 -8.23
C LEU A 40 -7.80 -10.71 -9.23
N THR A 41 -8.18 -11.80 -9.91
CA THR A 41 -9.19 -11.73 -10.97
C THR A 41 -10.60 -11.51 -10.47
N ASN A 42 -10.90 -11.87 -9.21
CA ASN A 42 -12.24 -11.78 -8.63
C ASN A 42 -12.20 -11.33 -7.15
N VAL A 43 -13.27 -10.68 -6.70
CA VAL A 43 -13.50 -10.35 -5.29
C VAL A 43 -14.17 -11.54 -4.63
N GLY A 44 -13.50 -12.17 -3.67
CA GLY A 44 -14.05 -13.31 -2.94
C GLY A 44 -13.30 -13.58 -1.65
N ALA A 45 -13.58 -14.74 -1.04
CA ALA A 45 -13.03 -15.12 0.27
C ALA A 45 -11.49 -15.07 0.32
N GLU A 46 -10.81 -15.41 -0.79
CA GLU A 46 -9.36 -15.33 -0.90
C GLU A 46 -8.85 -13.90 -0.76
N LEU A 47 -9.45 -12.94 -1.47
CA LEU A 47 -9.10 -11.52 -1.38
C LEU A 47 -9.32 -10.96 0.05
N ILE A 48 -10.44 -11.32 0.68
CA ILE A 48 -10.77 -10.89 2.05
C ILE A 48 -9.79 -11.47 3.06
N ASN A 49 -9.45 -12.76 2.90
CA ASN A 49 -8.47 -13.44 3.73
C ASN A 49 -7.07 -12.83 3.55
N ASP A 50 -6.70 -12.50 2.31
CA ASP A 50 -5.42 -11.89 1.97
C ASP A 50 -5.24 -10.52 2.63
N VAL A 51 -6.28 -9.67 2.63
CA VAL A 51 -6.25 -8.36 3.32
C VAL A 51 -5.93 -8.49 4.81
N SER A 52 -6.36 -9.58 5.44
CA SER A 52 -6.16 -9.79 6.88
C SER A 52 -4.81 -10.44 7.23
N ASN A 53 -4.22 -11.18 6.29
CA ASN A 53 -3.09 -12.07 6.58
C ASN A 53 -1.80 -11.73 5.82
N ARG A 54 -1.87 -10.94 4.75
CA ARG A 54 -0.67 -10.51 4.03
C ARG A 54 0.06 -9.43 4.83
N LYS A 55 1.40 -9.52 4.79
CA LYS A 55 2.29 -8.49 5.36
C LYS A 55 2.11 -7.14 4.68
N LEU A 56 1.84 -7.15 3.38
CA LEU A 56 1.61 -5.98 2.54
C LEU A 56 0.13 -5.88 2.15
N CYS A 57 -0.27 -4.71 1.64
CA CYS A 57 -1.61 -4.47 1.09
C CYS A 57 -1.94 -5.41 -0.07
N VAL A 58 -3.22 -5.49 -0.43
CA VAL A 58 -3.67 -6.21 -1.62
C VAL A 58 -3.94 -5.25 -2.77
N VAL A 59 -3.57 -5.64 -3.98
CA VAL A 59 -3.82 -4.89 -5.21
C VAL A 59 -5.12 -5.39 -5.85
N MET A 60 -5.98 -4.45 -6.25
CA MET A 60 -7.24 -4.74 -6.92
C MET A 60 -7.49 -3.75 -8.05
N LYS A 61 -8.37 -4.12 -8.97
CA LYS A 61 -8.86 -3.22 -10.02
C LYS A 61 -9.81 -2.19 -9.43
N GLU A 62 -9.91 -1.04 -10.07
CA GLU A 62 -10.83 0.04 -9.67
C GLU A 62 -12.28 -0.46 -9.52
N ASN A 63 -12.74 -1.28 -10.47
CA ASN A 63 -14.10 -1.82 -10.47
C ASN A 63 -14.36 -2.92 -9.40
N GLN A 64 -13.33 -3.36 -8.67
CA GLN A 64 -13.44 -4.36 -7.60
C GLN A 64 -13.58 -3.70 -6.21
N LEU A 65 -13.27 -2.41 -6.07
CA LEU A 65 -13.19 -1.75 -4.77
C LEU A 65 -14.55 -1.68 -4.06
N GLU A 66 -15.60 -1.29 -4.80
CA GLU A 66 -16.96 -1.22 -4.25
C GLU A 66 -17.48 -2.61 -3.86
N GLU A 67 -17.25 -3.61 -4.71
CA GLU A 67 -17.64 -4.99 -4.45
C GLU A 67 -16.93 -5.54 -3.21
N PHE A 68 -15.63 -5.27 -3.06
CA PHE A 68 -14.86 -5.65 -1.87
C PHE A 68 -15.48 -5.11 -0.59
N PHE A 69 -15.74 -3.80 -0.52
CA PHE A 69 -16.32 -3.20 0.69
C PHE A 69 -17.73 -3.70 0.99
N SER A 70 -18.51 -4.10 -0.03
CA SER A 70 -19.83 -4.70 0.19
C SER A 70 -19.78 -6.07 0.91
N GLN A 71 -18.68 -6.80 0.78
CA GLN A 71 -18.49 -8.12 1.38
C GLN A 71 -17.83 -8.06 2.76
N VAL A 72 -17.02 -7.03 3.04
CA VAL A 72 -16.30 -6.88 4.33
C VAL A 72 -17.17 -6.24 5.41
N SER A 73 -18.27 -5.57 5.05
CA SER A 73 -19.18 -4.91 6.00
C SER A 73 -20.29 -5.80 6.60
N GLN A 74 -20.17 -7.13 6.48
CA GLN A 74 -21.11 -8.11 7.06
C GLN A 74 -20.52 -8.74 8.33
#